data_AF-A0A9E6UGR9-F1
#
_entry.id   AF-A0A9E6UGR9-F1
#
_cell.length_a   1.000
_cell.length_b   1.000
_cell.length_c   1.000
_cell.angle_alpha   90.00
_cell.angle_beta   90.00
_cell.angle_gamma   90.00
#
_symmetry.space_group_name_H-M   'P 1'
#
loop_
_entity.id
_entity.type
_entity.pdbx_description
1 polymer ?
#
loop_
_entity_poly.entity_id
_entity_poly.type
_entity_poly.pdbx_seq_one_letter_code
_entity_poly.pdbx_strand_id
1 'polypeptide(L)'
;MPLEVPQMLIATFGVIALASGLWLLLNLRSVAAAFGNHRGIVPGPGPRTASRRKVIAVLIAFNLGWLASIGLWAWAIDRDASDVVVSD
;
A
#
# COMPACT_ATOMS: atom_id res chain seq x y z
N MET A 1 2.99 -26.77 -1.10
CA MET A 1 2.19 -25.94 -0.17
C MET A 1 0.93 -25.53 -0.92
N PRO A 2 -0.27 -25.47 -0.30
CA PRO A 2 -1.47 -25.14 -1.08
C PRO A 2 -1.26 -23.78 -1.75
N LEU A 3 -1.42 -23.73 -3.08
CA LEU A 3 -1.21 -22.56 -3.94
C LEU A 3 -1.96 -21.31 -3.45
N GLU A 4 -2.98 -21.53 -2.61
CA GLU A 4 -3.86 -20.52 -2.05
C GLU A 4 -3.17 -19.57 -1.07
N VAL A 5 -2.13 -19.99 -0.33
CA VAL A 5 -1.57 -19.14 0.76
C VAL A 5 -0.86 -17.89 0.22
N PRO A 6 0.08 -17.98 -0.74
CA PRO A 6 0.71 -16.78 -1.31
C PRO A 6 -0.31 -15.88 -2.01
N GLN A 7 -1.28 -16.46 -2.71
CA GLN A 7 -2.32 -15.73 -3.43
C GLN A 7 -3.26 -14.97 -2.48
N MET A 8 -3.69 -15.61 -1.39
CA MET A 8 -4.50 -14.96 -0.34
C MET A 8 -3.74 -13.84 0.37
N LEU A 9 -2.43 -14.00 0.60
CA LEU A 9 -1.60 -12.95 1.18
C LEU A 9 -1.46 -11.76 0.23
N ILE A 10 -1.15 -12.01 -1.04
CA ILE A 10 -1.07 -10.99 -2.10
C ILE A 10 -2.40 -10.22 -2.19
N ALA A 11 -3.53 -10.95 -2.23
CA ALA A 11 -4.87 -10.34 -2.26
C ALA A 11 -5.13 -9.47 -1.02
N THR A 12 -4.79 -9.97 0.17
CA THR A 12 -4.95 -9.24 1.44
C THR A 12 -4.15 -7.93 1.45
N PHE A 13 -2.86 -8.00 1.09
CA PHE A 13 -2.00 -6.82 1.01
C PHE A 13 -2.46 -5.84 -0.08
N GLY A 14 -2.95 -6.36 -1.20
CA GLY A 14 -3.59 -5.57 -2.25
C GLY A 14 -4.82 -4.81 -1.76
N VAL A 15 -5.73 -5.47 -1.03
CA VAL A 15 -6.91 -4.83 -0.43
C VAL A 15 -6.51 -3.75 0.58
N ILE A 16 -5.52 -4.01 1.43
CA ILE A 16 -5.00 -3.02 2.38
C ILE A 16 -4.45 -1.79 1.64
N ALA A 17 -3.68 -2.00 0.56
CA ALA A 17 -3.16 -0.92 -0.26
C ALA A 17 -4.29 -0.12 -0.91
N LEU A 18 -5.29 -0.78 -1.51
CA LEU A 18 -6.42 -0.12 -2.15
C LEU A 18 -7.27 0.68 -1.15
N ALA A 19 -7.61 0.08 -0.01
CA ALA A 19 -8.39 0.75 1.04
C ALA A 19 -7.64 1.96 1.61
N SER A 20 -6.32 1.82 1.86
CA SER A 20 -5.48 2.91 2.35
C SER A 20 -5.34 4.02 1.31
N GLY A 21 -5.12 3.66 0.04
CA GLY A 21 -5.04 4.61 -1.08
C GLY A 21 -6.34 5.38 -1.27
N LEU A 22 -7.49 4.69 -1.28
CA LEU A 22 -8.79 5.33 -1.36
C LEU A 22 -9.03 6.28 -0.18
N TRP A 23 -8.67 5.87 1.04
CA TRP A 23 -8.77 6.73 2.20
C TRP A 23 -7.91 7.99 2.07
N LEU A 24 -6.68 7.87 1.56
CA LEU A 24 -5.78 9.01 1.32
C LEU A 24 -6.35 9.97 0.27
N LEU A 25 -6.96 9.44 -0.79
CA LEU A 25 -7.63 10.23 -1.83
C LEU A 25 -8.85 10.99 -1.28
N LEU A 26 -9.68 10.32 -0.47
CA LEU A 26 -10.81 10.97 0.19
C LEU A 26 -10.37 12.01 1.24
N ASN A 27 -9.15 11.88 1.77
CA ASN A 27 -8.59 12.78 2.78
C ASN A 27 -7.42 13.63 2.25
N LEU A 28 -7.38 13.90 0.93
CA LEU A 28 -6.30 14.67 0.28
C LEU A 28 -6.00 15.98 0.98
N ARG A 29 -7.01 16.62 1.54
CA ARG A 29 -6.83 17.85 2.30
C ARG A 29 -6.05 17.65 3.59
N SER A 30 -6.38 16.62 4.35
CA SER A 30 -5.64 16.26 5.57
C SER A 30 -4.23 15.81 5.22
N VAL A 31 -4.03 15.18 4.06
CA VAL A 31 -2.72 14.87 3.47
C VAL A 31 -1.96 16.16 3.18
N ALA A 32 -2.54 17.09 2.42
CA ALA A 32 -1.93 18.39 2.13
C ALA A 32 -1.56 19.15 3.42
N ALA A 33 -2.45 19.14 4.42
CA ALA A 33 -2.17 19.75 5.72
C ALA A 33 -1.13 19.00 6.57
N ALA A 34 -0.82 17.73 6.27
CA ALA A 34 0.26 16.98 6.89
C ALA A 34 1.63 17.33 6.28
N PHE A 35 1.64 17.79 5.03
CA PHE A 35 2.84 18.14 4.24
C PHE A 35 2.98 19.63 3.92
N GLY A 36 2.06 20.50 4.37
CA GLY A 36 1.99 21.92 3.97
C GLY A 36 3.18 22.80 4.34
N ASN A 37 4.12 22.31 5.15
CA ASN A 37 5.42 22.98 5.34
C ASN A 37 6.39 22.79 4.15
N HIS A 38 6.06 21.95 3.17
CA HIS A 38 6.81 21.79 1.94
C HIS A 38 6.31 22.78 0.89
N ARG A 39 7.26 23.51 0.27
CA ARG A 39 7.00 24.58 -0.70
C ARG A 39 6.10 24.05 -1.82
N GLY A 40 4.89 24.61 -1.94
CA GLY A 40 3.93 24.33 -3.02
C GLY A 40 2.70 23.52 -2.60
N ILE A 41 2.64 22.97 -1.39
CA ILE A 41 1.47 22.23 -0.91
C ILE A 41 0.62 23.14 -0.03
N VAL A 42 -0.48 23.66 -0.60
CA VAL A 42 -1.44 24.48 0.15
C VAL A 42 -2.71 23.65 0.41
N PRO A 43 -3.09 23.43 1.68
CA PRO A 43 -4.37 22.80 1.97
C PRO A 43 -5.51 23.74 1.55
N GLY A 44 -6.55 23.19 0.92
CA GLY A 44 -7.78 23.95 0.63
C GLY A 44 -8.47 24.50 1.90
N PRO A 45 -9.49 25.36 1.78
CA PRO A 45 -10.18 26.03 2.90
C PRO A 45 -11.20 25.15 3.70
N GLY A 46 -11.39 25.40 5.02
CA GLY A 46 -12.25 24.64 5.98
C GLY A 46 -11.52 23.88 7.15
N PRO A 47 -12.12 22.86 7.79
CA PRO A 47 -11.48 22.11 8.90
C PRO A 47 -10.64 20.89 8.46
N ARG A 48 -9.63 20.52 9.26
CA ARG A 48 -8.88 19.25 9.09
C ARG A 48 -9.74 18.07 9.55
N THR A 49 -9.91 17.05 8.71
CA THR A 49 -10.70 15.85 9.04
C THR A 49 -9.87 14.78 9.78
N ALA A 50 -8.54 14.81 9.66
CA ALA A 50 -7.65 13.82 10.26
C ALA A 50 -6.37 14.44 10.82
N SER A 51 -5.85 13.80 11.88
CA SER A 51 -4.57 14.15 12.49
C SER A 51 -3.39 13.77 11.60
N ARG A 52 -2.26 14.47 11.73
CA ARG A 52 -1.02 14.16 10.99
C ARG A 52 -0.56 12.71 11.22
N ARG A 53 -0.65 12.23 12.47
CA ARG A 53 -0.29 10.84 12.82
C ARG A 53 -1.13 9.82 12.05
N LYS A 54 -2.45 10.06 11.93
CA LYS A 54 -3.34 9.18 11.16
C LYS A 54 -2.98 9.15 9.68
N VAL A 55 -2.71 10.32 9.08
CA VAL A 55 -2.26 10.41 7.69
C VAL A 55 -0.98 9.60 7.46
N ILE A 56 0.03 9.78 8.32
CA ILE A 56 1.31 9.06 8.21
C ILE A 56 1.11 7.55 8.39
N ALA A 57 0.30 7.12 9.35
CA ALA A 57 0.01 5.70 9.56
C ALA A 57 -0.65 5.07 8.31
N VAL A 58 -1.63 5.74 7.70
CA VAL A 58 -2.28 5.25 6.47
C VAL A 58 -1.31 5.27 5.29
N LEU A 59 -0.41 6.26 5.22
CA LEU A 59 0.64 6.31 4.19
C LEU A 59 1.61 5.13 4.32
N ILE A 60 1.99 4.76 5.55
CA ILE A 60 2.82 3.59 5.83
C ILE A 60 2.06 2.31 5.45
N ALA A 61 0.79 2.18 5.85
CA ALA A 61 -0.03 1.02 5.52
C ALA A 61 -0.20 0.85 3.99
N PHE A 62 -0.42 1.95 3.27
CA PHE A 62 -0.42 1.95 1.81
C PHE A 62 0.89 1.39 1.27
N ASN A 63 2.03 1.95 1.69
CA ASN A 63 3.35 1.54 1.21
C ASN A 63 3.70 0.09 1.51
N LEU A 64 3.47 -0.35 2.75
CA LEU A 64 3.71 -1.73 3.14
C LEU A 64 2.80 -2.69 2.38
N GLY A 65 1.53 -2.34 2.16
CA GLY A 65 0.59 -3.18 1.41
C GLY A 65 1.05 -3.43 -0.02
N TRP A 66 1.35 -2.38 -0.80
CA TRP A 66 1.70 -2.59 -2.20
C TRP A 66 3.10 -3.21 -2.36
N LEU A 67 4.10 -2.81 -1.55
CA LEU A 67 5.45 -3.38 -1.58
C LEU A 67 5.47 -4.85 -1.16
N ALA A 68 4.74 -5.22 -0.09
CA ALA A 68 4.65 -6.61 0.34
C ALA A 68 3.95 -7.47 -0.72
N SER A 69 2.90 -6.94 -1.36
CA SER A 69 2.20 -7.63 -2.45
C SER A 69 3.12 -7.90 -3.65
N ILE A 70 3.86 -6.89 -4.12
CA ILE A 70 4.84 -7.07 -5.22
C ILE A 70 5.97 -8.02 -4.82
N GLY A 71 6.50 -7.89 -3.60
CA GLY A 71 7.57 -8.76 -3.12
C GLY A 71 7.15 -10.23 -3.06
N LEU A 72 5.95 -10.51 -2.55
CA LEU A 72 5.39 -11.87 -2.51
C LEU A 72 5.12 -12.41 -3.91
N TRP A 73 4.60 -11.57 -4.82
CA TRP A 73 4.37 -11.97 -6.20
C TRP A 73 5.67 -12.30 -6.94
N ALA A 74 6.70 -11.46 -6.81
CA ALA A 74 8.01 -11.71 -7.40
C ALA A 74 8.66 -12.98 -6.85
N TRP A 75 8.56 -13.21 -5.53
CA TRP A 75 9.04 -14.43 -4.89
C TRP A 75 8.27 -15.68 -5.36
N ALA A 76 6.94 -15.59 -5.49
CA ALA A 76 6.12 -16.71 -5.95
C ALA A 76 6.46 -17.13 -7.39
N ILE A 77 6.67 -16.18 -8.29
CA ILE A 77 7.08 -16.47 -9.68
C ILE A 77 8.45 -17.15 -9.74
N ASP A 78 9.41 -16.69 -8.95
CA ASP A 78 10.76 -17.28 -8.90
C ASP A 78 10.72 -18.75 -8.47
N ARG A 79 9.88 -19.08 -7.47
CA ARG A 79 9.65 -20.45 -7.02
C ARG A 79 9.05 -21.31 -8.13
N ASP A 80 7.98 -20.84 -8.75
CA ASP A 80 7.32 -21.57 -9.84
C ASP A 80 8.31 -21.82 -11.00
N ALA A 81 9.17 -20.84 -11.32
CA ALA A 81 10.20 -20.98 -12.35
C ALA A 81 11.29 -22.00 -12.00
N SER A 82 11.74 -22.04 -10.73
CA SER A 82 12.79 -22.96 -10.29
C SER A 82 12.35 -24.43 -10.30
N ASP A 83 11.08 -24.71 -10.02
CA ASP A 83 10.55 -26.08 -10.01
C ASP A 83 10.49 -26.67 -11.43
N VAL A 84 10.29 -25.85 -12.47
CA VAL A 84 10.25 -26.33 -13.87
C VAL A 84 11.62 -26.78 -14.37
N VAL A 85 12.70 -26.09 -13.97
CA VAL A 85 14.07 -26.36 -14.44
C VAL A 85 14.70 -27.58 -13.78
N VAL A 86 14.33 -27.88 -12.54
CA VAL A 86 14.83 -29.06 -11.80
C VAL A 86 14.10 -30.35 -12.21
N SER A 87 12.98 -30.23 -12.92
CA SER A 87 12.15 -31.37 -13.34
C SER A 87 12.57 -32.00 -14.69
N ASP A 88 13.63 -31.48 -15.33
CA ASP A 88 14.29 -32.04 -16.53
C ASP A 88 15.62 -32.73 -16.18
#